data_AF-A0A940AIF2-F1
#
_entry.id   AF-A0A940AIF2-F1
#
_cell.length_a   1.000
_cell.length_b   1.000
_cell.length_c   1.000
_cell.angle_alpha   90.00
_cell.angle_beta   90.00
_cell.angle_gamma   90.00
#
_symmetry.space_group_name_H-M   'P 1'
#
loop_
_entity.id
_entity.type
_entity.pdbx_description
1 polymer ?
#
loop_
_entity_poly.entity_id
_entity_poly.type
_entity_poly.pdbx_seq_one_letter_code
_entity_poly.pdbx_strand_id
1 'polypeptide(L)' 'MAARLLADNPHNRAIRKERVDELCEKILSGKWKPSPPIEVFDTGRLWNGQHRLTAIVQTGCAVELRVRVLQKIVV' A
#
# COMPACT_ATOMS: atom_id res chain seq x y z
N MET A 1 -1.94 -6.69 8.71
CA MET A 1 -0.75 -5.87 8.38
C MET A 1 -1.11 -4.56 7.66
N ALA A 2 -1.89 -4.58 6.58
CA ALA A 2 -2.20 -3.38 5.78
C ALA A 2 -2.86 -2.23 6.56
N ALA A 3 -3.89 -2.50 7.36
CA ALA A 3 -4.59 -1.48 8.15
C ALA A 3 -3.66 -0.77 9.17
N ARG A 4 -2.73 -1.51 9.78
CA ARG A 4 -1.77 -0.94 10.74
C ARG A 4 -0.79 0.03 10.07
N LEU A 5 -0.29 -0.34 8.89
CA LEU A 5 0.62 0.51 8.11
C LEU A 5 -0.04 1.82 7.63
N LEU A 6 -1.37 1.83 7.44
CA LEU A 6 -2.12 3.04 7.10
C LEU A 6 -2.38 3.93 8.32
N ALA A 7 -2.67 3.33 9.48
CA ALA A 7 -2.95 4.06 10.72
C ALA A 7 -1.76 4.92 11.20
N ASP A 8 -0.53 4.45 11.00
CA ASP A 8 0.70 5.15 11.45
C ASP A 8 1.24 6.18 10.42
N ASN A 9 0.44 6.59 9.42
CA ASN A 9 0.93 7.46 8.34
C ASN A 9 -0.01 8.62 7.94
N PRO A 10 -0.19 9.63 8.81
CA PRO A 10 -1.16 10.72 8.63
C PRO A 10 -0.79 11.77 7.57
N HIS A 11 0.44 11.76 7.04
CA HIS A 11 0.97 12.83 6.17
C HIS A 11 1.29 12.40 4.74
N ASN A 12 0.83 11.24 4.29
CA ASN A 12 1.12 10.82 2.93
C ASN A 12 0.23 11.56 1.91
N ARG A 13 0.70 11.63 0.66
CA ARG A 13 -0.01 12.31 -0.46
C ARG A 13 -1.49 11.96 -0.46
N ALA A 14 -2.37 12.88 -0.86
CA ALA A 14 -3.81 12.60 -0.92
C ALA A 14 -4.10 11.30 -1.68
N ILE A 15 -4.89 10.41 -1.07
CA ILE A 15 -5.39 9.20 -1.75
C ILE A 15 -6.33 9.66 -2.86
N ARG A 16 -6.14 9.09 -4.06
CA ARG A 16 -7.01 9.34 -5.21
C ARG A 16 -7.97 8.17 -5.28
N LYS A 17 -9.26 8.45 -5.14
CA LYS A 17 -10.29 7.41 -5.02
C LYS A 17 -10.34 6.55 -6.28
N GLU A 18 -10.27 7.17 -7.44
CA GLU A 18 -10.30 6.52 -8.75
C GLU A 18 -9.18 5.48 -8.86
N ARG A 19 -7.99 5.82 -8.37
CA ARG A 19 -6.85 4.89 -8.38
C ARG A 19 -7.05 3.73 -7.42
N VAL A 20 -7.71 3.94 -6.30
CA VAL A 20 -8.05 2.85 -5.37
C VAL A 20 -9.09 1.94 -6.01
N ASP A 21 -10.13 2.52 -6.61
CA ASP A 21 -11.21 1.77 -7.25
C ASP A 21 -10.66 0.86 -8.38
N GLU A 22 -9.80 1.38 -9.26
CA GLU A 22 -9.11 0.57 -10.28
C GLU A 22 -8.30 -0.60 -9.70
N LEU A 23 -7.70 -0.41 -8.53
CA LEU A 23 -6.94 -1.46 -7.85
C LEU A 23 -7.88 -2.49 -7.22
N CYS A 24 -8.98 -2.06 -6.61
CA CYS A 24 -10.03 -2.93 -6.09
C CYS A 24 -10.59 -3.84 -7.19
N GLU A 25 -10.93 -3.28 -8.35
CA GLU A 25 -11.41 -4.05 -9.50
C GLU A 25 -10.41 -5.12 -9.96
N LYS A 26 -9.11 -4.78 -10.02
CA LYS A 26 -8.06 -5.73 -10.39
C LYS A 26 -7.91 -6.85 -9.37
N ILE A 27 -8.04 -6.54 -8.08
CA ILE A 27 -7.99 -7.53 -7.00
C ILE A 27 -9.20 -8.46 -7.10
N LEU A 28 -10.41 -7.91 -7.16
CA LEU A 28 -11.66 -8.68 -7.17
C LEU A 28 -11.81 -9.54 -8.43
N SER A 29 -11.31 -9.07 -9.57
CA SER A 29 -11.35 -9.82 -10.83
C SER A 29 -10.20 -10.84 -10.99
N GLY A 30 -9.33 -10.99 -10.00
CA GLY A 30 -8.16 -11.87 -10.08
C GLY A 30 -7.10 -11.40 -11.10
N LYS A 31 -7.20 -10.17 -11.59
CA LYS A 31 -6.28 -9.56 -12.56
C LYS A 31 -5.15 -8.79 -11.89
N TRP A 32 -4.87 -9.08 -10.61
CA TRP A 32 -3.72 -8.51 -9.91
C TRP A 32 -2.43 -8.89 -10.65
N LYS A 33 -1.58 -7.89 -10.90
CA LYS A 33 -0.31 -8.07 -11.60
C LYS A 33 0.85 -7.67 -10.69
N PRO A 34 2.08 -8.11 -10.99
CA PRO A 34 3.26 -7.68 -10.27
C PRO A 34 3.29 -6.15 -10.13
N SER A 35 3.18 -5.66 -8.90
CA SER A 35 3.18 -4.24 -8.59
C SER A 35 4.55 -3.77 -8.10
N PRO A 36 4.84 -2.46 -8.16
CA PRO A 36 5.95 -1.89 -7.39
C PRO A 36 5.83 -2.26 -5.90
N PRO A 37 6.96 -2.37 -5.18
CA PRO A 37 6.93 -2.78 -3.78
C PRO A 37 6.12 -1.83 -2.91
N ILE A 38 5.64 -2.34 -1.78
CA ILE A 38 5.26 -1.52 -0.63
C ILE A 38 6.56 -1.09 0.02
N GLU A 39 6.79 0.21 0.14
CA GLU A 39 8.01 0.75 0.72
C GLU A 39 7.67 1.28 2.11
N VAL A 40 8.38 0.78 3.11
CA VAL A 40 8.20 1.14 4.50
C VAL A 40 9.57 1.50 5.04
N PHE A 41 9.69 2.59 5.79
CA PHE A 41 10.93 2.86 6.52
C PHE A 41 11.14 1.83 7.63
N ASP A 42 12.39 1.62 8.01
CA ASP A 42 12.77 0.88 9.22
C ASP A 42 12.04 1.33 10.49
N THR A 43 11.67 2.62 10.56
CA THR A 43 10.82 3.21 11.60
C THR A 43 9.35 2.75 11.58
N GLY A 44 8.95 1.93 10.60
CA GLY A 44 7.57 1.47 10.40
C GLY A 44 6.69 2.44 9.61
N ARG A 45 7.19 3.62 9.23
CA ARG A 45 6.44 4.59 8.44
C ARG A 45 6.32 4.17 6.99
N LEU A 46 5.09 4.10 6.48
CA LEU A 46 4.82 3.80 5.07
C LEU A 46 5.31 4.95 4.16
N TRP A 47 6.15 4.64 3.18
CA TRP A 47 6.62 5.58 2.17
C TRP A 47 5.79 5.49 0.88
N ASN A 48 5.56 4.26 0.41
CA ASN A 48 4.87 3.99 -0.85
C ASN A 48 3.98 2.75 -0.72
N GLY A 49 2.87 2.76 -1.46
CA GLY A 49 1.91 1.66 -1.47
C GLY A 49 0.61 1.97 -0.77
N GLN A 50 0.37 3.22 -0.34
CA GLN A 50 -0.88 3.62 0.30
C GLN A 50 -2.12 3.17 -0.48
N HIS A 51 -2.24 3.46 -1.79
CA HIS A 51 -3.43 3.08 -2.58
C HIS A 51 -3.59 1.56 -2.71
N ARG A 52 -2.47 0.81 -2.75
CA ARG A 52 -2.49 -0.66 -2.82
C ARG A 52 -2.96 -1.25 -1.49
N LEU A 53 -2.42 -0.76 -0.37
CA LEU A 53 -2.84 -1.19 0.96
C LEU A 53 -4.31 -0.82 1.22
N THR A 54 -4.74 0.37 0.78
CA THR A 54 -6.15 0.78 0.88
C THR A 54 -7.05 -0.14 0.07
N ALA A 55 -6.70 -0.46 -1.18
CA ALA A 55 -7.50 -1.38 -2.01
C ALA A 55 -7.60 -2.79 -1.42
N ILE A 56 -6.51 -3.31 -0.84
CA ILE A 56 -6.50 -4.61 -0.14
C ILE A 56 -7.42 -4.59 1.08
N VAL A 57 -7.36 -3.51 1.88
CA VAL A 57 -8.24 -3.35 3.04
C VAL A 57 -9.70 -3.22 2.62
N GLN A 58 -9.99 -2.47 1.55
CA GLN A 58 -11.36 -2.28 1.06
C GLN A 58 -11.96 -3.56 0.46
N THR A 59 -11.16 -4.35 -0.26
CA THR A 59 -11.64 -5.60 -0.89
C THR A 59 -11.68 -6.77 0.09
N GLY A 60 -10.89 -6.74 1.16
CA GLY A 60 -10.74 -7.86 2.10
C GLY A 60 -9.98 -9.06 1.51
N CYS A 61 -9.48 -8.96 0.28
CA CYS A 61 -8.77 -10.04 -0.39
C CYS A 61 -7.26 -9.96 -0.13
N ALA A 62 -6.64 -11.09 0.17
CA ALA A 62 -5.19 -11.20 0.24
C ALA A 62 -4.60 -11.27 -1.18
N VAL A 63 -3.53 -10.50 -1.44
CA VAL A 63 -2.78 -10.54 -2.70
C VAL A 63 -1.28 -10.56 -2.42
N GLU A 64 -0.51 -11.14 -3.35
CA GLU A 64 0.94 -11.16 -3.25
C GLU A 64 1.53 -9.78 -3.54
N LEU A 65 2.43 -9.34 -2.65
CA LEU A 65 3.09 -8.05 -2.71
C LEU A 65 4.57 -8.21 -2.35
N ARG A 66 5.42 -7.44 -3.04
CA ARG A 66 6.80 -7.22 -2.61
C ARG A 66 6.83 -6.12 -1.57
N VAL A 67 7.59 -6.31 -0.49
CA VAL A 67 7.83 -5.29 0.54
C VAL A 67 9.31 -4.94 0.53
N ARG A 68 9.63 -3.64 0.53
CA ARG A 68 10.99 -3.11 0.62
C ARG A 68 11.10 -2.26 1.88
N VAL A 69 12.06 -2.57 2.73
CA VAL A 69 12.39 -1.74 3.90
C VAL A 69 13.43 -0.70 3.48
N LEU A 70 13.16 0.57 3.77
CA LEU A 70 14.05 1.71 3.52
C LEU A 70 14.75 2.10 4.81
N GLN A 71 16.05 2.35 4.76
CA GLN A 71 16.76 2.95 5.89
C GLN A 71 16.57 4.45 5.91
N LYS A 72 16.23 5.01 7.07
CA LYS A 72 16.19 6.47 7.24
C LYS A 72 17.62 6.96 7.40
N ILE A 73 18.16 7.66 6.39
CA ILE A 73 19.43 8.37 6.54
C ILE A 73 19.16 9.57 7.46
N VAL A 74 19.71 9.53 8.67
CA VAL A 74 19.83 10.69 9.54
C VAL A 74 21.03 11.48 9.02
N VAL A 75 20.76 12.57 8.29
CA VAL A 75 21.76 13.59 7.95
C VAL A 75 21.62 14.72 8.96
#